data_AF-A0A366IFE4-F1
#
_entry.id   AF-A0A366IFE4-F1
#
_cell.length_a   1.000
_cell.length_b   1.000
_cell.length_c   1.000
_cell.angle_alpha   90.00
_cell.angle_beta   90.00
_cell.angle_gamma   90.00
#
_symmetry.space_group_name_H-M   'P 1'
#
loop_
_entity.id
_entity.type
_entity.pdbx_description
1 polymer ?
#
loop_
_entity_poly.entity_id
_entity_poly.type
_entity_poly.pdbx_seq_one_letter_code
_entity_poly.pdbx_strand_id
1 'polypeptide(L)' 'MKITKDMGILTSVENHPEIVKVYEKYGMHCFGCMAARFENIEEGALAHGIDVDALMKDLNAAVIA' A
#
# COMPACT_ATOMS: atom_id res chain seq x y z
N MET A 1 12.48 -2.24 -7.51
CA MET A 1 11.79 -3.56 -7.56
C MET A 1 10.31 -3.28 -7.81
N LYS A 2 9.53 -4.18 -8.42
CA LYS A 2 8.10 -3.94 -8.66
C LYS A 2 7.28 -4.34 -7.43
N ILE A 3 6.36 -3.50 -6.98
CA ILE A 3 5.43 -3.82 -5.90
C ILE A 3 4.29 -4.67 -6.48
N THR A 4 3.92 -5.74 -5.78
CA THR A 4 2.78 -6.61 -6.10
C THR A 4 1.70 -6.49 -5.03
N LYS A 5 0.44 -6.75 -5.39
CA LYS A 5 -0.72 -6.53 -4.53
C LYS A 5 -0.81 -7.50 -3.35
N ASP A 6 -0.15 -8.65 -3.46
CA ASP A 6 0.00 -9.68 -2.43
C ASP A 6 1.10 -9.38 -1.41
N MET A 7 1.87 -8.30 -1.61
CA MET A 7 2.88 -7.86 -0.64
C MET A 7 2.21 -7.38 0.65
N GLY A 8 2.80 -7.67 1.82
CA GLY A 8 2.33 -7.12 3.09
C GLY A 8 2.41 -5.59 3.09
N ILE A 9 1.41 -4.90 3.65
CA ILE A 9 1.39 -3.43 3.65
C ILE A 9 2.65 -2.88 4.34
N LEU A 10 2.98 -3.39 5.53
CA LEU A 10 4.18 -2.95 6.26
C LEU A 10 5.47 -3.28 5.51
N THR A 11 5.57 -4.51 4.97
CA THR A 11 6.73 -4.91 4.17
C THR A 11 6.92 -4.02 2.95
N SER A 12 5.83 -3.58 2.30
CA SER A 12 5.91 -2.67 1.15
C SER A 12 6.48 -1.31 1.57
N VAL A 13 6.07 -0.78 2.71
CA VAL A 13 6.55 0.50 3.24
C VAL A 13 7.99 0.42 3.77
N GLU A 14 8.35 -0.69 4.41
CA GLU A 14 9.72 -0.94 4.88
C GLU A 14 10.72 -1.00 3.72
N ASN A 15 10.32 -1.65 2.61
CA ASN A 15 11.13 -1.74 1.41
C ASN A 15 11.11 -0.46 0.57
N HIS A 16 10.02 0.30 0.64
CA HIS A 16 9.77 1.50 -0.16
C HIS A 16 9.19 2.62 0.72
N PRO A 17 9.98 3.32 1.53
CA PRO A 17 9.45 4.38 2.39
C PRO A 17 8.78 5.54 1.61
N GLU A 18 9.14 5.72 0.34
CA GLU A 18 8.56 6.70 -0.57
C GLU A 18 7.06 6.49 -0.85
N ILE A 19 6.54 5.25 -0.76
CA ILE A 19 5.13 4.96 -1.06
C ILE A 19 4.17 5.32 0.07
N VAL A 20 4.67 5.71 1.25
CA VAL A 20 3.85 6.18 2.38
C VAL A 20 2.90 7.29 1.94
N LYS A 21 3.39 8.25 1.16
CA LYS A 21 2.58 9.38 0.65
C LYS A 21 1.46 8.93 -0.29
N VAL A 22 1.66 7.82 -1.01
CA VAL A 22 0.64 7.24 -1.87
C VAL A 22 -0.48 6.66 -1.00
N TYR A 23 -0.15 5.82 -0.03
CA TYR A 23 -1.16 5.30 0.91
C TYR A 23 -1.92 6.42 1.64
N GLU A 24 -1.24 7.48 2.08
CA GLU A 24 -1.89 8.67 2.67
C GLU A 24 -2.92 9.31 1.73
N LYS A 25 -2.58 9.48 0.45
CA LYS A 25 -3.49 9.99 -0.59
C LYS A 25 -4.75 9.12 -0.74
N TYR A 26 -4.61 7.81 -0.54
CA TYR A 26 -5.71 6.84 -0.60
C TYR A 26 -6.42 6.65 0.75
N GLY A 27 -6.06 7.38 1.80
CA GLY A 27 -6.67 7.24 3.13
C GLY A 27 -6.20 6.01 3.91
N MET A 28 -5.12 5.35 3.49
CA MET A 28 -4.52 4.17 4.13
C MET A 28 -3.37 4.54 5.08
N HIS A 29 -3.53 5.62 5.82
CA HIS A 29 -2.53 6.13 6.78
C HIS A 29 -2.32 5.27 8.05
N CYS A 30 -3.16 4.25 8.24
CA CYS A 30 -3.25 3.45 9.47
C CYS A 30 -2.17 2.37 9.61
N PHE A 31 -0.91 2.64 9.28
CA PHE A 31 0.21 1.69 9.42
C PHE A 31 0.43 1.22 10.88
N GLY A 32 -0.08 1.99 11.85
CA GLY A 32 -0.08 1.60 13.27
C GLY A 32 -1.28 0.75 13.71
N CYS A 33 -2.27 0.54 12.84
CA CYS A 33 -3.43 -0.31 13.12
C CYS A 33 -2.99 -1.78 13.22
N MET A 34 -3.56 -2.52 14.16
CA MET A 34 -3.30 -3.95 14.30
C MET A 34 -3.63 -4.74 13.02
N ALA A 35 -4.63 -4.31 12.25
CA ALA A 35 -5.03 -4.96 11.00
C ALA A 35 -3.92 -4.87 9.93
N ALA A 36 -3.32 -3.69 9.74
CA ALA A 36 -2.27 -3.45 8.75
C ALA A 36 -1.02 -4.33 8.95
N ARG A 37 -0.81 -4.89 10.15
CA ARG A 37 0.28 -5.85 10.43
C ARG A 37 0.08 -7.21 9.77
N PHE A 38 -1.16 -7.57 9.44
CA PHE A 38 -1.52 -8.90 8.96
C PHE A 38 -2.19 -8.88 7.57
N GLU A 39 -2.39 -7.70 6.98
CA GLU A 39 -3.00 -7.53 5.67
C GLU A 39 -1.95 -7.35 4.56
N ASN A 40 -2.25 -7.90 3.38
CA ASN A 40 -1.62 -7.47 2.15
C ASN A 40 -2.29 -6.21 1.56
N ILE A 41 -1.68 -5.62 0.53
CA ILE A 41 -2.15 -4.38 -0.09
C ILE A 41 -3.56 -4.51 -0.66
N GLU A 42 -3.86 -5.62 -1.34
CA GLU A 42 -5.18 -5.87 -1.92
C GLU A 42 -6.26 -5.98 -0.83
N GLU A 43 -6.00 -6.74 0.23
CA GLU A 43 -6.91 -6.92 1.37
C GLU A 43 -7.20 -5.58 2.05
N GLY A 44 -6.16 -4.81 2.39
CA GLY A 44 -6.33 -3.51 3.03
C GLY A 44 -7.08 -2.52 2.14
N ALA A 45 -6.80 -2.51 0.82
CA ALA A 45 -7.51 -1.64 -0.12
C ALA A 45 -8.99 -2.02 -0.21
N LEU A 46 -9.31 -3.31 -0.32
CA LEU A 46 -10.69 -3.80 -0.37
C LEU A 46 -11.46 -3.52 0.93
N ALA A 47 -10.82 -3.70 2.09
CA ALA A 47 -11.41 -3.40 3.40
C ALA A 47 -11.79 -1.92 3.56
N HIS A 48 -11.10 -1.03 2.84
CA HIS A 48 -11.33 0.41 2.82
C HIS A 48 -12.13 0.90 1.59
N GLY A 49 -12.60 0.00 0.72
CA GLY A 49 -13.36 0.36 -0.48
C GLY A 49 -12.54 1.11 -1.54
N ILE A 50 -11.23 0.88 -1.57
CA ILE A 50 -10.28 1.50 -2.49
C ILE A 50 -10.14 0.66 -3.76
N ASP A 51 -10.03 1.33 -4.90
CA ASP A 51 -9.68 0.70 -6.17
C ASP A 51 -8.22 0.20 -6.14
N VAL A 52 -8.07 -1.12 -6.11
CA VAL A 52 -6.79 -1.82 -6.02
C VAL A 52 -5.91 -1.51 -7.23
N ASP A 53 -6.47 -1.46 -8.44
CA ASP A 53 -5.70 -1.23 -9.66
C ASP A 53 -5.15 0.21 -9.70
N ALA A 54 -5.98 1.17 -9.28
CA ALA A 54 -5.56 2.57 -9.15
C ALA A 54 -4.44 2.72 -8.11
N LEU A 55 -4.59 2.12 -6.93
CA LEU A 55 -3.57 2.14 -5.87
C LEU A 55 -2.26 1.53 -6.36
N MET A 56 -2.31 0.33 -6.95
CA MET A 56 -1.13 -0.39 -7.42
C MET A 56 -0.36 0.36 -8.51
N LYS A 57 -1.08 1.10 -9.38
CA LYS A 57 -0.49 1.97 -10.38
C LYS A 57 0.31 3.10 -9.74
N ASP A 58 -0.29 3.82 -8.79
CA ASP A 58 0.36 4.95 -8.11
C ASP A 58 1.55 4.48 -7.24
N LEU A 59 1.41 3.34 -6.55
CA LEU A 59 2.49 2.73 -5.76
C LEU A 59 3.71 2.42 -6.63
N ASN A 60 3.51 1.74 -7.77
CA ASN A 60 4.61 1.40 -8.66
C ASN A 60 5.19 2.62 -9.38
N ALA A 61 4.38 3.66 -9.64
CA ALA A 61 4.88 4.90 -10.21
C ALA A 61 5.85 5.63 -9.25
N ALA A 62 5.59 5.59 -7.95
CA ALA A 62 6.44 6.22 -6.95
C ALA A 62 7.81 5.54 -6.77
N VAL A 63 7.92 4.22 -7.03
CA VAL A 63 9.18 3.46 -6.92
C VAL A 63 10.08 3.58 -8.15
N ILE A 64 9.50 3.93 -9.31
CA ILE A 64 10.22 4.05 -10.60
C ILE A 64 10.72 5.50 -10.83
N ALA A 65 10.34 6.43 -9.95
CA ALA A 65 10.68 7.85 -10.04
C ALA A 65 12.11 8.18 -9.55
#